data_AF-A0ABD6C276-F1
#
_entry.id   AF-A0ABD6C276-F1
#
_cell.length_a   1.000
_cell.length_b   1.000
_cell.length_c   1.000
_cell.angle_alpha   90.00
_cell.angle_beta   90.00
_cell.angle_gamma   90.00
#
_symmetry.space_group_name_H-M   'P 1'
#
loop_
_entity.id
_entity.type
_entity.pdbx_description
1 polymer ?
#
loop_
_entity_poly.entity_id
_entity_poly.type
_entity_poly.pdbx_seq_one_letter_code
_entity_poly.pdbx_strand_id
1 'polypeptide(L)'
;MEYSLWLTPEEGMAAARQFRDTIDDLAATHEDAVVFEFHITVVGGIDGDRTALTETTQLLAAETDPLAVTFGDVRCSTTRHQCVF
;
A
#
# COMPACT_ATOMS: atom_id res chain seq x y z
N MET A 1 -7.29 17.71 -5.74
CA MET A 1 -7.35 16.24 -5.74
C MET A 1 -6.23 15.81 -4.84
N GLU A 2 -6.54 14.97 -3.86
CA GLU A 2 -5.57 14.53 -2.87
C GLU A 2 -4.88 13.26 -3.37
N TYR A 3 -3.58 13.15 -3.12
CA TYR A 3 -2.74 12.02 -3.52
C TYR A 3 -2.03 11.40 -2.31
N SER A 4 -1.59 10.15 -2.49
CA SER A 4 -0.75 9.43 -1.53
C SER A 4 0.44 8.79 -2.24
N LEU A 5 1.57 8.77 -1.56
CA LEU A 5 2.80 8.11 -1.97
C LEU A 5 2.90 6.76 -1.27
N TRP A 6 3.06 5.70 -2.06
CA TRP A 6 3.07 4.32 -1.59
C TRP A 6 4.36 3.61 -1.95
N LEU A 7 4.81 2.71 -1.07
CA LEU A 7 5.70 1.62 -1.45
C LEU A 7 4.85 0.44 -1.93
N THR A 8 5.19 -0.09 -3.09
CA THR A 8 4.54 -1.27 -3.68
C THR A 8 5.52 -2.44 -3.69
N PRO A 9 5.04 -3.69 -3.55
CA PRO A 9 5.91 -4.84 -3.68
C PRO A 9 6.48 -4.92 -5.10
N GLU A 10 7.69 -5.49 -5.22
CA GLU A 10 8.28 -5.79 -6.52
C GLU A 10 7.41 -6.80 -7.29
N GLU A 11 7.28 -6.59 -8.60
CA GLU A 11 6.47 -7.46 -9.45
C GLU A 11 7.00 -8.90 -9.41
N GLY A 12 6.10 -9.87 -9.23
CA GLY A 12 6.46 -11.29 -9.18
C GLY A 12 6.96 -11.80 -7.83
N MET A 13 7.09 -10.94 -6.81
CA MET A 13 7.45 -11.38 -5.46
C MET A 13 6.37 -12.32 -4.89
N ALA A 14 6.79 -13.46 -4.34
CA ALA A 14 5.88 -14.42 -3.71
C ALA A 14 5.04 -13.79 -2.59
N ALA A 15 5.61 -12.85 -1.83
CA ALA A 15 4.89 -12.14 -0.78
C ALA A 15 3.75 -11.27 -1.34
N ALA A 16 3.89 -10.67 -2.52
CA ALA A 16 2.82 -9.91 -3.16
C ALA A 16 1.58 -10.78 -3.42
N ARG A 17 1.81 -12.02 -3.88
CA ARG A 17 0.76 -13.03 -4.05
C ARG A 17 0.14 -13.40 -2.70
N GLN A 18 0.96 -13.68 -1.69
CA GLN A 18 0.47 -14.03 -0.36
C GLN A 18 -0.39 -12.94 0.26
N PHE A 19 0.00 -11.67 0.15
CA PHE A 19 -0.79 -10.54 0.64
C PHE A 19 -2.11 -10.40 -0.11
N ARG A 20 -2.11 -10.51 -1.44
CA ARG A 20 -3.34 -10.48 -2.23
C ARG A 20 -4.31 -11.59 -1.82
N ASP A 21 -3.83 -12.83 -1.75
CA ASP A 21 -4.67 -13.97 -1.38
C ASP A 21 -5.23 -13.80 0.05
N THR A 22 -4.43 -13.26 0.98
CA THR A 22 -4.88 -12.95 2.35
C THR A 22 -5.94 -11.83 2.39
N ILE A 23 -5.78 -10.77 1.58
CA ILE A 23 -6.75 -9.68 1.46
C ILE A 23 -8.07 -10.22 0.90
N ASP A 24 -8.01 -11.05 -0.15
CA ASP A 24 -9.18 -11.66 -0.77
C ASP A 24 -9.94 -12.55 0.23
N ASP A 25 -9.24 -13.40 0.97
CA ASP A 25 -9.83 -14.29 1.98
C ASP A 25 -10.50 -13.51 3.12
N LEU A 26 -9.84 -12.46 3.63
CA LEU A 26 -10.40 -11.59 4.68
C LEU A 26 -11.60 -10.80 4.17
N ALA A 27 -11.55 -10.30 2.93
CA ALA A 27 -12.65 -9.55 2.35
C ALA A 27 -13.88 -10.43 2.11
N ALA A 28 -13.69 -11.68 1.66
CA ALA A 28 -14.79 -12.62 1.41
C ALA A 28 -15.60 -12.97 2.66
N THR A 29 -15.06 -12.75 3.86
CA THR A 29 -15.73 -13.05 5.13
C THR A 29 -16.46 -11.86 5.75
N HIS A 30 -16.37 -10.66 5.17
CA HIS A 30 -16.92 -9.42 5.72
C HIS A 30 -17.68 -8.63 4.64
N GLU A 31 -18.98 -8.40 4.84
CA GLU A 31 -19.91 -7.86 3.81
C GLU A 31 -19.47 -6.49 3.22
N ASP A 32 -18.84 -5.63 4.02
CA ASP A 32 -18.41 -4.28 3.61
C ASP A 32 -16.91 -4.16 3.28
N ALA A 33 -16.18 -5.27 3.25
CA ALA A 33 -14.74 -5.24 3.01
C ALA A 33 -14.41 -5.01 1.53
N VAL A 34 -13.40 -4.17 1.29
CA VAL A 34 -12.94 -3.81 -0.06
C VAL A 34 -11.67 -4.59 -0.36
N VAL A 35 -11.58 -5.14 -1.58
CA VAL A 35 -10.33 -5.71 -2.11
C VAL A 35 -9.47 -4.58 -2.67
N PHE A 36 -8.19 -4.56 -2.29
CA PHE A 36 -7.22 -3.56 -2.72
C PHE A 36 -5.84 -4.20 -2.93
N GLU A 37 -5.00 -3.55 -3.75
CA GLU A 37 -3.62 -3.96 -3.96
C GLU A 37 -2.77 -3.65 -2.72
N PHE A 38 -1.95 -4.61 -2.30
CA PHE A 38 -1.06 -4.44 -1.15
C PHE A 38 -0.09 -3.27 -1.37
N HIS A 39 -0.05 -2.35 -0.41
CA HIS A 39 0.84 -1.19 -0.42
C HIS A 39 1.14 -0.71 1.00
N ILE A 40 2.24 0.02 1.17
CA ILE A 40 2.57 0.72 2.42
C ILE A 40 2.48 2.22 2.14
N THR A 41 1.55 2.90 2.81
CA THR A 41 1.45 4.36 2.68
C THR A 41 2.60 5.03 3.42
N VAL A 42 3.42 5.80 2.70
CA VAL A 42 4.52 6.59 3.27
C VAL A 42 4.02 7.98 3.65
N VAL A 43 3.28 8.62 2.73
CA VAL A 43 2.68 9.94 2.91
C VAL A 43 1.30 9.94 2.25
N GLY A 44 0.27 10.38 2.97
CA GLY A 44 -1.05 10.68 2.42
C GLY A 44 -1.34 12.18 2.51
N GLY A 45 -2.46 12.64 1.95
CA GLY A 45 -2.84 14.06 2.09
C GLY A 45 -2.09 15.02 1.19
N ILE A 46 -1.48 14.54 0.09
CA ILE A 46 -0.65 15.39 -0.77
C ILE A 46 -1.54 16.13 -1.77
N ASP A 47 -1.59 17.45 -1.64
CA ASP A 47 -2.16 18.33 -2.65
C ASP A 47 -1.09 18.81 -3.62
N GLY A 48 -1.39 18.77 -4.92
CA GLY A 48 -0.44 19.26 -5.93
C GLY A 48 -0.90 19.03 -7.37
N ASP A 49 -0.13 19.58 -8.30
CA ASP A 49 -0.31 19.27 -9.72
C ASP A 49 0.12 17.83 -10.01
N ARG A 50 -0.72 17.10 -10.74
CA ARG A 50 -0.51 15.67 -11.04
C ARG A 50 0.80 15.42 -11.78
N THR A 51 1.16 16.29 -12.72
CA THR A 51 2.37 16.11 -13.53
C THR A 51 3.61 16.28 -12.65
N ALA A 52 3.65 17.36 -11.86
CA ALA A 52 4.74 17.60 -10.92
C ALA A 52 4.90 16.46 -9.89
N LEU A 53 3.78 15.94 -9.37
CA LEU A 53 3.81 14.80 -8.43
C LEU A 53 4.31 13.51 -9.09
N THR A 54 3.93 13.27 -10.34
CA THR A 54 4.40 12.11 -11.11
C THR A 54 5.90 12.18 -11.35
N GLU A 55 6.40 13.32 -11.83
CA GLU A 55 7.83 13.54 -12.09
C GLU A 55 8.66 13.40 -10.81
N THR A 56 8.18 13.99 -9.70
CA THR A 56 8.84 13.88 -8.40
C THR A 56 8.90 12.43 -7.93
N THR A 57 7.81 11.68 -8.07
CA THR A 57 7.74 10.27 -7.67
C THR A 57 8.69 9.40 -8.49
N GLN A 58 8.79 9.67 -9.81
CA GLN A 58 9.72 8.96 -10.69
C GLN A 58 11.19 9.24 -10.33
N LEU A 59 11.53 10.50 -10.03
CA LEU A 59 12.87 10.86 -9.57
C LEU A 59 13.23 10.15 -8.25
N LEU A 60 12.33 10.17 -7.28
CA LEU A 60 12.52 9.47 -6.00
C LEU A 60 12.73 7.97 -6.20
N ALA A 61 11.94 7.34 -7.07
CA ALA A 61 12.07 5.91 -7.37
C ALA A 61 13.38 5.57 -8.10
N ALA A 62 13.91 6.48 -8.93
CA ALA A 62 15.18 6.29 -9.62
C ALA A 62 16.41 6.44 -8.71
N GLU A 63 16.30 7.25 -7.65
CA GLU A 63 17.39 7.54 -6.72
C GLU A 63 17.38 6.64 -5.47
N THR A 64 16.31 5.88 -5.25
CA THR A 64 16.13 5.05 -4.05
C THR A 64 16.33 3.58 -4.37
N ASP A 65 17.25 2.93 -3.66
CA ASP A 65 17.40 1.47 -3.71
C ASP A 65 16.14 0.77 -3.15
N PRO A 66 15.81 -0.44 -3.64
CA PRO A 66 14.74 -1.25 -3.06
C PRO A 66 14.89 -1.42 -1.55
N LEU A 67 13.82 -1.16 -0.82
CA LEU A 67 13.82 -1.22 0.64
C LEU A 67 13.56 -2.65 1.13
N ALA A 68 14.43 -3.15 2.02
CA ALA A 68 14.18 -4.38 2.75
C ALA A 68 13.19 -4.12 3.90
N VAL A 69 11.96 -4.62 3.77
CA VAL A 69 10.90 -4.45 4.77
C VAL A 69 10.72 -5.74 5.57
N THR A 70 10.59 -5.61 6.89
CA THR A 70 10.19 -6.71 7.78
C THR A 70 8.91 -6.30 8.51
N PHE A 71 7.91 -7.18 8.48
CA PHE A 71 6.64 -6.96 9.18
C PHE A 71 6.71 -7.53 10.59
N GLY A 72 6.12 -6.81 11.55
CA GLY A 72 5.91 -7.31 12.90
C GLY A 72 4.66 -8.18 12.99
N ASP A 73 4.11 -8.31 14.19
CA ASP A 73 2.86 -9.04 14.41
C ASP A 73 1.67 -8.32 13.79
N VAL A 74 0.68 -9.11 13.34
CA VAL A 74 -0.62 -8.62 12.87
C VAL A 74 -1.34 -7.90 14.01
N ARG A 75 -1.91 -6.73 13.72
CA ARG A 75 -2.68 -5.93 14.66
C ARG A 75 -4.06 -5.61 14.10
N CYS A 76 -4.99 -5.33 15.02
CA CYS A 76 -6.34 -4.91 14.67
C CYS A 76 -6.69 -3.60 15.38
N SER A 77 -7.50 -2.77 14.73
CA SER A 77 -8.10 -1.56 15.31
C SER A 77 -9.55 -1.45 14.85
N THR A 78 -10.31 -0.57 15.50
CA THR A 78 -11.74 -0.34 15.24
C THR A 78 -11.99 0.78 14.24
N THR A 79 -10.94 1.35 13.63
CA THR A 79 -11.06 2.41 12.63
C THR A 79 -11.24 1.80 11.25
N ARG A 80 -12.12 2.40 10.43
CA ARG A 80 -12.51 1.87 9.11
C ARG A 80 -11.32 1.49 8.21
N HIS A 81 -10.25 2.29 8.23
CA HIS A 81 -9.06 2.09 7.38
C HIS A 81 -7.88 1.43 8.12
N GLN A 82 -8.04 1.04 9.39
CA GLN A 82 -7.03 0.29 10.14
C GLN A 82 -7.73 -0.88 10.85
N CYS A 83 -8.37 -1.75 10.06
CA CYS A 83 -9.13 -2.89 10.57
C CYS A 83 -8.18 -4.04 10.97
N VAL A 84 -7.37 -4.51 10.01
CA VAL A 84 -6.32 -5.52 10.17
C VAL A 84 -5.10 -5.05 9.39
N PHE A 85 -3.91 -5.02 10.00
CA PHE A 85 -2.66 -4.55 9.39
C PHE A 85 -1.41 -5.13 10.04
#